data_AF-A0A645BFZ6-F1
#
_entry.id   AF-A0A645BFZ6-F1
#
_cell.length_a   1.000
_cell.length_b   1.000
_cell.length_c   1.000
_cell.angle_alpha   90.00
_cell.angle_beta   90.00
_cell.angle_gamma   90.00
#
_symmetry.space_group_name_H-M   'P 1'
#
loop_
_entity.id
_entity.type
_entity.pdbx_description
1 polymer ?
#
loop_
_entity_poly.entity_id
_entity_poly.type
_entity_poly.pdbx_seq_one_letter_code
_entity_poly.pdbx_strand_id
1 'polypeptide(L)'
;MARNFPTDDHAFLRLSGVGETKLERYGEVFMGVISDYLKEFPYAQAVLQQKQLEQKELAGNPETAEKRPKPAQKNYAGTTFEETYRLYQECKTVEEIIAIRGLARMTIENHFRHLAELSAYEMRLTDFVTDEQAKAIARAIEESDDQHLKPLKEKLGDDYSYFQIGMVLAFRKREH
;
A
#
# COMPACT_ATOMS: atom_id res chain seq x y z
N MET A 1 5.37 -9.12 -12.36
CA MET A 1 5.57 -10.50 -12.86
C MET A 1 5.57 -10.54 -14.38
N ALA A 2 4.44 -10.30 -15.06
CA ALA A 2 4.32 -10.41 -16.54
C ALA A 2 5.29 -9.54 -17.36
N ARG A 3 5.83 -8.46 -16.79
CA ARG A 3 6.77 -7.56 -17.50
C ARG A 3 8.24 -7.99 -17.43
N ASN A 4 8.59 -8.85 -16.46
CA ASN A 4 9.98 -9.14 -16.08
C ASN A 4 10.39 -10.61 -16.30
N PHE A 5 9.43 -11.49 -16.60
CA PHE A 5 9.65 -12.91 -16.96
C PHE A 5 10.76 -13.60 -16.13
N PRO A 6 10.63 -13.67 -14.80
CA PRO A 6 11.62 -14.37 -13.98
C PRO A 6 11.66 -15.86 -14.32
N THR A 7 12.85 -16.36 -14.62
CA THR A 7 13.09 -17.79 -14.92
C THR A 7 14.07 -18.44 -13.92
N ASP A 8 14.49 -17.68 -12.91
CA ASP A 8 15.36 -18.13 -11.82
C ASP A 8 14.97 -17.43 -10.51
N ASP A 9 15.34 -18.03 -9.39
CA ASP A 9 15.01 -17.56 -8.04
C ASP A 9 15.44 -16.11 -7.80
N HIS A 10 16.62 -15.72 -8.29
CA HIS A 10 17.15 -14.38 -8.11
C HIS A 10 16.35 -13.34 -8.92
N ALA A 11 15.94 -13.66 -10.14
CA ALA A 11 14.99 -12.86 -10.92
C ALA A 11 13.62 -12.78 -10.26
N PHE A 12 13.15 -13.88 -9.66
CA PHE A 12 11.88 -13.94 -8.96
C PHE A 12 11.87 -13.08 -7.69
N LEU A 13 12.93 -13.13 -6.89
CA LEU A 13 13.10 -12.33 -5.66
C LEU A 13 13.24 -10.83 -5.93
N ARG A 14 13.71 -10.41 -7.11
CA ARG A 14 13.77 -8.99 -7.48
C ARG A 14 12.41 -8.38 -7.79
N LEU A 15 11.35 -9.18 -7.86
CA LEU A 15 10.00 -8.67 -8.07
C LEU A 15 9.46 -7.98 -6.82
N SER A 16 8.88 -6.79 -7.01
CA SER A 16 8.23 -6.07 -5.92
C SER A 16 7.11 -6.91 -5.28
N GLY A 17 7.16 -7.06 -3.96
CA GLY A 17 6.17 -7.82 -3.18
C GLY A 17 6.37 -9.35 -3.19
N VAL A 18 7.49 -9.84 -3.72
CA VAL A 18 7.94 -11.23 -3.61
C VAL A 18 9.09 -11.29 -2.61
N GLY A 19 8.93 -12.10 -1.57
CA GLY A 19 9.99 -12.46 -0.62
C GLY A 19 10.15 -13.97 -0.56
N GLU A 20 11.06 -14.45 0.30
CA GLU A 20 11.44 -15.87 0.40
C GLU A 20 10.24 -16.81 0.56
N THR A 21 9.30 -16.50 1.45
CA THR A 21 8.08 -17.31 1.66
C THR A 21 7.24 -17.49 0.39
N LYS A 22 7.21 -16.49 -0.51
CA LYS A 22 6.47 -16.59 -1.77
C LYS A 22 7.28 -17.31 -2.85
N LEU A 23 8.61 -17.19 -2.82
CA LEU A 23 9.48 -17.98 -3.68
C LEU A 23 9.33 -19.47 -3.34
N GLU A 24 9.42 -19.84 -2.07
CA GLU A 24 9.26 -21.24 -1.64
C GLU A 24 7.88 -21.80 -2.01
N ARG A 25 6.82 -21.00 -1.81
CA ARG A 25 5.45 -21.49 -1.99
C ARG A 25 4.98 -21.49 -3.45
N TYR A 26 5.49 -20.59 -4.28
CA TYR A 26 4.95 -20.32 -5.62
C TYR A 26 6.01 -20.22 -6.72
N GLY A 27 7.29 -20.14 -6.38
CA GLY A 27 8.37 -19.87 -7.32
C GLY A 27 8.43 -20.88 -8.46
N GLU A 28 8.50 -22.17 -8.13
CA GLU A 28 8.58 -23.25 -9.11
C GLU A 28 7.41 -23.24 -10.11
N VAL A 29 6.18 -23.13 -9.61
CA VAL A 29 4.96 -23.12 -10.45
C VAL A 29 4.95 -21.93 -11.40
N PHE A 30 5.26 -20.74 -10.89
CA PHE A 30 5.25 -19.53 -11.74
C PHE A 30 6.40 -19.54 -12.76
N MET A 31 7.60 -19.92 -12.35
CA MET A 31 8.75 -19.98 -13.25
C MET A 31 8.59 -21.07 -14.31
N GLY A 32 7.94 -22.19 -13.99
CA GLY A 32 7.58 -23.22 -14.96
C GLY A 32 6.70 -22.66 -16.08
N VAL A 33 5.58 -22.00 -15.72
CA VAL A 33 4.67 -21.39 -16.69
C VAL A 33 5.36 -20.33 -17.56
N ILE A 34 6.24 -19.52 -16.95
CA ILE A 34 7.00 -18.49 -17.67
C ILE A 34 8.02 -19.14 -18.63
N SER A 35 8.70 -20.20 -18.19
CA SER A 35 9.68 -20.94 -19.01
C SER A 35 9.00 -21.58 -20.21
N ASP A 36 7.85 -22.20 -20.02
CA ASP A 36 7.09 -22.84 -21.09
C ASP A 36 6.56 -21.82 -22.09
N TYR A 37 6.04 -20.68 -21.61
CA TYR A 37 5.66 -19.57 -22.48
C TYR A 37 6.83 -19.06 -23.32
N LEU A 38 8.04 -18.93 -22.76
CA LEU A 38 9.20 -18.45 -23.53
C LEU A 38 9.70 -19.46 -24.58
N LYS A 39 9.53 -20.77 -24.32
CA LYS A 39 9.83 -21.81 -25.31
C LYS A 39 8.82 -21.81 -26.45
N GLU A 40 7.54 -21.62 -26.13
CA GLU A 40 6.45 -21.64 -27.11
C GLU A 40 6.42 -20.38 -27.99
N PHE A 41 6.90 -19.25 -27.47
CA PHE A 41 6.89 -17.97 -28.17
C PHE A 41 8.32 -17.36 -28.31
N PRO A 42 9.12 -17.80 -29.31
CA PRO A 42 10.48 -17.29 -29.54
C PRO A 42 10.60 -15.77 -29.70
N TYR A 43 9.54 -15.12 -30.20
CA TYR A 43 9.47 -13.65 -30.26
C TYR A 43 9.51 -13.00 -28.87
N ALA A 44 8.85 -13.59 -27.86
CA ALA A 44 8.90 -13.10 -26.49
C ALA A 44 10.33 -13.19 -25.90
N GLN A 45 11.07 -14.24 -26.27
CA GLN A 45 12.47 -14.40 -25.89
C GLN A 45 13.37 -13.32 -26.52
N ALA A 46 13.17 -13.00 -27.80
CA ALA A 46 13.92 -11.94 -28.48
C ALA A 46 13.67 -10.55 -27.85
N VAL A 47 12.42 -10.23 -27.52
CA VAL A 47 12.05 -8.97 -26.84
C VAL A 47 12.69 -8.87 -25.44
N LEU A 48 12.80 -9.99 -24.72
CA LEU A 48 13.50 -10.02 -23.44
C LEU A 48 14.99 -9.77 -23.58
N GLN A 49 15.63 -10.38 -24.57
CA GLN A 49 17.06 -10.22 -24.81
C GLN A 49 17.40 -8.78 -25.21
N GLN A 50 16.60 -8.16 -26.07
CA GLN A 50 16.75 -6.74 -26.42
C GLN A 50 16.66 -5.83 -25.20
N LYS A 51 15.65 -6.04 -24.32
CA LYS A 51 15.53 -5.25 -23.09
C LYS A 51 16.70 -5.41 -22.13
N GLN A 52 17.28 -6.61 -22.05
CA GLN A 52 18.45 -6.86 -21.21
C GLN A 52 19.70 -6.17 -21.77
N LEU A 53 19.85 -6.13 -23.10
CA LEU A 53 20.93 -5.41 -23.78
C LEU A 53 20.80 -3.89 -23.59
N GLU A 54 19.61 -3.33 -23.79
CA GLU A 54 19.32 -1.90 -23.56
C GLU A 54 19.65 -1.49 -22.11
N GLN A 55 19.25 -2.29 -21.12
CA GLN A 55 19.55 -2.03 -19.71
C GLN A 55 21.04 -2.09 -19.38
N LYS A 56 21.81 -2.92 -20.11
CA LYS A 56 23.26 -3.05 -19.95
C LYS A 56 24.01 -1.90 -20.62
N GLU A 57 23.52 -1.39 -21.75
CA GLU A 57 24.05 -0.20 -22.43
C GLU A 57 23.77 1.10 -21.64
N LEU A 58 22.57 1.22 -21.06
CA LEU A 58 22.19 2.34 -20.16
C LEU A 58 22.98 2.36 -18.84
N ALA A 59 23.54 1.24 -18.40
CA ALA A 59 24.39 1.19 -17.20
C ALA A 59 25.83 1.70 -17.44
N GLY A 60 26.21 1.98 -18.70
CA GLY A 60 27.54 2.47 -19.08
C GLY A 60 27.73 3.99 -19.02
N ASN A 61 26.67 4.78 -18.77
CA ASN A 61 26.76 6.24 -18.70
C ASN A 61 25.91 6.80 -17.53
N PRO A 62 26.51 7.22 -16.40
CA PRO A 62 25.77 7.53 -15.16
C PRO A 62 24.98 8.86 -15.18
N GLU A 63 25.02 9.64 -16.27
CA GLU A 63 24.62 11.06 -16.22
C GLU A 63 23.28 11.44 -16.90
N THR A 64 22.54 10.51 -17.55
CA THR A 64 21.27 10.86 -18.24
C THR A 64 20.10 9.93 -17.97
N ALA A 65 20.17 9.13 -16.90
CA ALA A 65 18.99 8.41 -16.42
C ALA A 65 18.02 9.40 -15.76
N GLU A 66 17.16 10.04 -16.56
CA GLU A 66 15.96 10.70 -16.08
C GLU A 66 15.18 9.71 -15.20
N LYS A 67 15.24 9.94 -13.90
CA LYS A 67 14.56 9.15 -12.88
C LYS A 67 13.05 9.28 -13.09
N ARG A 68 12.47 8.43 -13.93
CA ARG A 68 11.06 8.06 -13.75
C ARG A 68 10.94 7.56 -12.31
N PRO A 69 10.05 8.12 -11.47
CA PRO A 69 9.92 7.67 -10.10
C PRO A 69 9.59 6.19 -10.13
N LYS A 70 10.54 5.36 -9.69
CA LYS A 70 10.28 3.96 -9.38
C LYS A 70 9.16 3.97 -8.33
N PRO A 71 8.08 3.16 -8.45
CA PRO A 71 7.19 2.97 -7.31
C PRO A 71 8.09 2.48 -6.17
N ALA A 72 8.20 3.30 -5.13
CA ALA A 72 9.13 3.10 -4.05
C ALA A 72 8.96 1.68 -3.49
N GLN A 73 10.09 0.97 -3.35
CA GLN A 73 10.14 -0.26 -2.60
C GLN A 73 9.55 0.00 -1.21
N LYS A 74 8.62 -0.87 -0.78
CA LYS A 74 8.00 -0.84 0.54
C LYS A 74 9.08 -1.05 1.61
N ASN A 75 9.61 0.05 2.12
CA ASN A 75 10.29 0.18 3.40
C ASN A 75 9.89 1.55 3.96
N TYR A 76 8.78 1.59 4.68
CA TYR A 76 8.33 2.78 5.38
C TYR A 76 8.29 2.50 6.88
N ALA A 77 9.44 2.11 7.44
CA ALA A 77 9.65 2.24 8.88
C ALA A 77 9.87 3.73 9.18
N GLY A 78 8.98 4.35 9.96
CA GLY A 78 9.08 5.73 10.49
C GLY A 78 8.62 6.84 9.54
N THR A 79 9.37 7.11 8.47
CA THR A 79 9.40 8.46 7.85
C THR A 79 8.13 8.91 7.09
N THR A 80 7.38 8.02 6.43
CA THR A 80 6.17 8.45 5.70
C THR A 80 4.98 8.73 6.61
N PHE A 81 4.87 7.98 7.71
CA PHE A 81 3.82 8.17 8.69
C PHE A 81 4.11 9.44 9.48
N GLU A 82 5.37 9.64 9.89
CA GLU A 82 5.86 10.86 10.52
C GLU A 82 5.57 12.12 9.70
N GLU A 83 5.82 12.10 8.38
CA GLU A 83 5.53 13.26 7.55
C GLU A 83 4.02 13.51 7.38
N THR A 84 3.20 12.45 7.35
CA THR A 84 1.73 12.61 7.37
C THR A 84 1.27 13.23 8.68
N TYR A 85 1.83 12.76 9.80
CA TYR A 85 1.53 13.26 11.13
C TYR A 85 2.01 14.71 11.32
N ARG A 86 3.20 15.07 10.85
CA ARG A 86 3.73 16.44 10.89
C ARG A 86 2.76 17.42 10.22
N LEU A 87 2.30 17.10 9.02
CA LEU A 87 1.34 17.95 8.31
C LEU A 87 0.00 18.02 9.04
N TYR A 88 -0.45 16.94 9.66
CA TYR A 88 -1.62 16.96 10.53
C TYR A 88 -1.42 17.89 11.74
N GLN A 89 -0.25 17.87 12.39
CA GLN A 89 0.09 18.80 13.47
C GLN A 89 0.17 20.26 13.02
N GLU A 90 0.47 20.51 11.74
CA GLU A 90 0.37 21.82 11.09
C GLU A 90 -1.09 22.21 10.74
N CYS A 91 -2.08 21.51 11.30
CA CYS A 91 -3.52 21.72 11.09
C CYS A 91 -3.95 21.57 9.63
N LYS A 92 -3.24 20.76 8.83
CA LYS A 92 -3.65 20.46 7.46
C LYS A 92 -4.79 19.45 7.45
N THR A 93 -5.78 19.71 6.60
CA THR A 93 -6.87 18.78 6.31
C THR A 93 -6.36 17.57 5.53
N VAL A 94 -7.12 16.48 5.56
CA VAL A 94 -6.81 15.27 4.77
C VAL A 94 -6.62 15.61 3.28
N GLU A 95 -7.43 16.51 2.72
CA GLU A 95 -7.33 16.95 1.33
C GLU A 95 -6.03 17.72 1.05
N GLU A 96 -5.66 18.65 1.92
CA GLU A 96 -4.40 19.38 1.79
C GLU A 96 -3.20 18.43 1.91
N ILE A 97 -3.25 17.46 2.82
CA ILE A 97 -2.19 16.47 2.98
C ILE A 97 -2.06 15.61 1.74
N ILE A 98 -3.17 15.18 1.13
CA ILE A 98 -3.16 14.47 -0.17
C ILE A 98 -2.47 15.32 -1.24
N ALA A 99 -2.84 16.60 -1.36
CA ALA A 99 -2.27 17.51 -2.34
C ALA A 99 -0.77 17.76 -2.12
N ILE A 100 -0.35 18.04 -0.88
CA ILE A 100 1.05 18.30 -0.50
C ILE A 100 1.91 17.05 -0.70
N ARG A 101 1.38 15.88 -0.33
CA ARG A 101 2.13 14.61 -0.38
C ARG A 101 2.15 14.00 -1.77
N GLY A 102 1.22 14.36 -2.64
CA GLY A 102 1.06 13.76 -3.97
C GLY A 102 0.77 12.26 -3.93
N LEU A 103 0.17 11.77 -2.83
CA LEU A 103 -0.17 10.37 -2.62
C LEU A 103 -1.67 10.15 -2.86
N ALA A 104 -2.05 8.92 -3.20
CA ALA A 104 -3.47 8.57 -3.33
C ALA A 104 -4.20 8.73 -1.98
N ARG A 105 -5.46 9.19 -2.01
CA ARG A 105 -6.34 9.32 -0.84
C ARG A 105 -6.27 8.10 0.08
N MET A 106 -6.48 6.92 -0.49
CA MET A 106 -6.46 5.65 0.24
C MET A 106 -5.14 5.42 1.01
N THR A 107 -4.00 5.87 0.47
CA THR A 107 -2.70 5.77 1.14
C THR A 107 -2.64 6.67 2.37
N ILE A 108 -3.09 7.92 2.25
CA ILE A 108 -3.13 8.88 3.36
C ILE A 108 -4.12 8.42 4.44
N GLU A 109 -5.30 7.96 4.06
CA GLU A 109 -6.30 7.41 4.99
C GLU A 109 -5.76 6.19 5.75
N ASN A 110 -4.99 5.32 5.09
CA ASN A 110 -4.32 4.20 5.75
C ASN A 110 -3.21 4.67 6.70
N HIS A 111 -2.48 5.74 6.37
CA HIS A 111 -1.51 6.34 7.29
C HIS A 111 -2.20 6.83 8.57
N PHE A 112 -3.29 7.58 8.44
CA PHE A 112 -4.06 8.07 9.59
C PHE A 112 -4.59 6.93 10.46
N ARG A 113 -5.13 5.87 9.84
CA ARG A 113 -5.62 4.71 10.60
C ARG A 113 -4.50 4.03 11.38
N HIS A 114 -3.34 3.83 10.75
CA HIS A 114 -2.19 3.23 11.42
C HIS A 114 -1.68 4.11 12.58
N LEU A 115 -1.54 5.42 12.33
CA LEU A 115 -1.13 6.39 13.36
C LEU A 115 -2.11 6.42 14.54
N ALA A 116 -3.42 6.26 14.28
CA ALA A 116 -4.46 6.32 15.30
C ALA A 116 -4.42 5.15 16.29
N GLU A 117 -3.92 3.99 15.85
CA GLU A 117 -3.73 2.81 16.71
C GLU A 117 -2.51 2.98 17.65
N LEU A 118 -1.61 3.91 17.36
CA LEU A 118 -0.35 4.08 18.09
C LEU A 118 -0.45 5.19 19.14
N SER A 119 -0.24 4.82 20.41
CA SER A 119 -0.32 5.75 21.54
C SER A 119 0.69 6.90 21.50
N ALA A 120 1.77 6.76 20.73
CA ALA A 120 2.80 7.78 20.55
C ALA A 120 2.34 9.01 19.72
N TYR A 121 1.24 8.88 18.97
CA TYR A 121 0.73 9.96 18.13
C TYR A 121 -0.58 10.51 18.71
N GLU A 122 -0.63 11.82 18.95
CA GLU A 122 -1.81 12.49 19.48
C GLU A 122 -2.66 13.00 18.33
N MET A 123 -3.85 12.44 18.20
CA MET A 123 -4.83 12.85 17.20
C MET A 123 -6.19 12.97 17.85
N ARG A 124 -7.03 13.87 17.34
CA ARG A 124 -8.42 13.98 17.76
C ARG A 124 -9.31 13.27 16.76
N LEU A 125 -10.12 12.33 17.25
CA LEU A 125 -11.08 11.62 16.41
C LEU A 125 -12.06 12.59 15.72
N THR A 126 -12.39 13.69 16.39
CA THR A 126 -13.29 14.75 15.89
C THR A 126 -12.74 15.50 14.67
N ASP A 127 -11.45 15.38 14.35
CA ASP A 127 -10.89 15.93 13.12
C ASP A 127 -11.24 15.07 11.88
N PHE A 128 -11.76 13.85 12.07
CA PHE A 128 -12.05 12.87 11.01
C PHE A 128 -13.52 12.45 10.92
N VAL A 129 -14.25 12.51 12.04
CA VAL A 129 -15.67 12.16 12.14
C VAL A 129 -16.38 13.17 13.04
N THR A 130 -17.65 13.46 12.76
CA THR A 130 -18.45 14.25 13.71
C THR A 130 -18.80 13.43 14.95
N ASP A 131 -19.22 14.09 16.03
CA ASP A 131 -19.66 13.42 17.26
C ASP A 131 -20.85 12.49 17.01
N GLU A 132 -21.80 12.88 16.15
CA GLU A 132 -22.93 12.04 15.76
C GLU A 132 -22.45 10.80 15.00
N GLN A 133 -21.49 10.98 14.09
CA GLN A 133 -20.93 9.87 13.33
C GLN A 133 -20.15 8.91 14.23
N ALA A 134 -19.33 9.43 15.13
CA ALA A 134 -18.58 8.64 16.10
C ALA A 134 -19.52 7.80 16.98
N LYS A 135 -20.60 8.41 17.50
CA LYS A 135 -21.61 7.72 18.32
C LYS A 135 -22.34 6.62 17.54
N ALA A 136 -22.75 6.91 16.29
CA ALA A 136 -23.43 5.93 15.45
C ALA A 136 -22.52 4.72 15.14
N ILE A 137 -21.26 4.98 14.78
CA ILE A 137 -20.27 3.93 14.52
C ILE A 137 -19.98 3.14 15.81
N ALA A 138 -19.80 3.80 16.95
CA ALA A 138 -19.54 3.14 18.22
C ALA A 138 -20.67 2.18 18.61
N ARG A 139 -21.93 2.61 18.44
CA ARG A 139 -23.12 1.77 18.64
C ARG A 139 -23.15 0.58 17.67
N ALA A 140 -22.84 0.80 16.40
CA ALA A 140 -22.79 -0.28 15.42
C ALA A 140 -21.74 -1.35 15.80
N ILE A 141 -20.59 -0.93 16.35
CA ILE A 141 -19.54 -1.82 16.85
C ILE A 141 -20.00 -2.63 18.06
N GLU A 142 -20.69 -2.01 19.01
CA GLU A 142 -21.19 -2.69 20.23
C GLU A 142 -22.28 -3.71 19.94
N GLU A 143 -23.13 -3.42 18.96
CA GLU A 143 -24.22 -4.30 18.54
C GLU A 143 -23.78 -5.38 17.52
N SER A 144 -22.48 -5.49 17.21
CA SER A 144 -21.98 -6.44 16.22
C SER A 144 -20.96 -7.40 16.85
N ASP A 145 -21.17 -8.70 16.66
CA ASP A 145 -20.21 -9.73 17.06
C ASP A 145 -18.94 -9.70 16.17
N ASP A 146 -19.08 -9.23 14.93
CA ASP A 146 -18.01 -9.05 13.97
C ASP A 146 -17.63 -7.56 13.81
N GLN A 147 -16.49 -7.19 14.38
CA GLN A 147 -15.97 -5.81 14.36
C GLN A 147 -15.05 -5.51 13.16
N HIS A 148 -15.08 -6.35 12.11
CA HIS A 148 -14.38 -6.06 10.86
C HIS A 148 -15.08 -4.92 10.07
N LEU A 149 -14.29 -4.22 9.26
CA LEU A 149 -14.76 -3.04 8.50
C LEU A 149 -15.95 -3.31 7.57
N LYS A 150 -15.97 -4.47 6.90
CA LYS A 150 -16.99 -4.78 5.89
C LYS A 150 -18.39 -4.97 6.52
N PRO A 151 -18.58 -5.84 7.53
CA PRO A 151 -19.85 -5.96 8.24
C PRO A 151 -20.36 -4.63 8.80
N LEU A 152 -19.48 -3.84 9.42
CA LEU A 152 -19.85 -2.53 9.97
C LEU A 152 -20.30 -1.55 8.88
N LYS A 153 -19.61 -1.54 7.73
CA LYS A 153 -19.99 -0.72 6.58
C LYS A 153 -21.35 -1.14 6.00
N GLU A 154 -21.62 -2.43 5.90
CA GLU A 154 -22.92 -2.94 5.43
C GLU A 154 -24.06 -2.53 6.38
N LYS A 155 -23.81 -2.54 7.69
CA LYS A 155 -24.78 -2.11 8.71
C LYS A 155 -25.03 -0.59 8.72
N LEU A 156 -23.96 0.20 8.58
CA LEU A 156 -24.01 1.66 8.63
C LEU A 156 -24.48 2.29 7.31
N GLY A 157 -24.36 1.59 6.19
CA GLY A 157 -24.78 2.07 4.88
C GLY A 157 -23.84 3.14 4.30
N ASP A 158 -24.33 3.85 3.27
CA ASP A 158 -23.51 4.77 2.47
C ASP A 158 -23.17 6.10 3.12
N ASP A 159 -23.84 6.44 4.22
CA ASP A 159 -23.60 7.67 4.99
C ASP A 159 -22.25 7.69 5.73
N TYR A 160 -21.57 6.54 5.79
CA TYR A 160 -20.30 6.37 6.50
C TYR A 160 -19.25 5.78 5.57
N SER A 161 -18.12 6.47 5.42
CA SER A 161 -17.00 5.93 4.64
C SER A 161 -16.22 4.86 5.42
N TYR A 162 -15.55 3.97 4.70
CA TYR A 162 -14.61 3.01 5.29
C TYR A 162 -13.51 3.70 6.12
N PHE A 163 -13.13 4.92 5.74
CA PHE A 163 -12.14 5.69 6.48
C PHE A 163 -12.66 6.08 7.86
N GLN A 164 -13.87 6.66 7.93
CA GLN A 164 -14.50 7.07 9.18
C GLN A 164 -14.71 5.89 10.14
N ILE A 165 -15.24 4.77 9.64
CA ILE A 165 -15.41 3.55 10.44
C ILE A 165 -14.06 3.05 10.95
N GLY A 166 -13.05 3.04 10.07
CA GLY A 166 -11.69 2.63 10.42
C GLY A 166 -11.02 3.52 11.47
N MET A 167 -11.27 4.83 11.46
CA MET A 167 -10.76 5.76 12.46
C MET A 167 -11.36 5.48 13.83
N VAL A 168 -12.68 5.29 13.93
CA VAL A 168 -13.33 4.95 15.21
C VAL A 168 -12.79 3.62 15.76
N LEU A 169 -12.64 2.59 14.92
CA LEU A 169 -12.04 1.32 15.34
C LEU A 169 -10.60 1.49 15.83
N ALA A 170 -9.78 2.26 15.11
CA ALA A 170 -8.39 2.49 15.49
C ALA A 170 -8.27 3.20 16.85
N PHE A 171 -9.09 4.23 17.09
CA PHE A 171 -9.12 4.93 18.37
C PHE A 171 -9.58 4.02 19.51
N ARG A 172 -10.60 3.18 19.30
CA ARG A 172 -11.05 2.22 20.32
C ARG A 172 -9.95 1.22 20.68
N LYS A 173 -9.21 0.70 19.69
CA LYS A 173 -8.09 -0.22 19.95
C LYS A 173 -6.96 0.41 20.77
N ARG A 174 -6.78 1.72 20.68
CA ARG A 174 -5.77 2.46 21.46
C ARG A 174 -6.15 2.56 22.94
N GLU A 175 -7.44 2.61 23.25
CA GLU A 175 -7.95 2.74 24.63
C GLU A 175 -8.01 1.41 25.40
N HIS A 176 -7.80 0.28 24.72
CA HIS A 176 -7.77 -1.08 25.28
C HIS A 176 -6.35 -1.61 25.39
#